data_AF-A0A517MVM5-F1
#
_entry.id   AF-A0A517MVM5-F1
#
_cell.length_a   1.000
_cell.length_b   1.000
_cell.length_c   1.000
_cell.angle_alpha   90.00
_cell.angle_beta   90.00
_cell.angle_gamma   90.00
#
_symmetry.space_group_name_H-M   'P 1'
#
loop_
_entity.id
_entity.type
_entity.pdbx_description
1 polymer ?
#
loop_
_entity_poly.entity_id
_entity_poly.type
_entity_poly.pdbx_seq_one_letter_code
_entity_poly.pdbx_strand_id
1 'polypeptide(L)' 'MTYTDQQFGTELLAELDQGYDPLRIARWADRVFFNTHNAECSPAVREALTDIFTMQEGEEFYIPEAELRKRAQEFASS' A
#
# COMPACT_ATOMS: atom_id res chain seq x y z
N MET A 1 16.06 -5.45 8.01
CA MET A 1 15.90 -4.09 7.46
C MET A 1 14.47 -3.67 7.78
N THR A 2 14.30 -2.50 8.39
CA THR A 2 12.98 -1.90 8.69
C THR A 2 12.35 -1.43 7.39
N TYR A 3 11.08 -1.74 7.18
CA TYR A 3 10.34 -1.24 6.03
C TYR A 3 9.79 0.13 6.38
N THR A 4 10.34 1.16 5.73
CA THR A 4 10.07 2.55 6.09
C THR A 4 8.84 3.10 5.39
N ASP A 5 8.23 4.11 6.01
CA ASP A 5 7.12 4.89 5.48
C ASP A 5 7.45 5.41 4.07
N GLN A 6 8.66 5.94 3.90
CA GLN A 6 9.14 6.47 2.62
C GLN A 6 9.24 5.40 1.51
N GLN A 7 9.69 4.20 1.86
CA GLN A 7 9.73 3.05 0.93
C GLN A 7 8.31 2.64 0.53
N PHE A 8 7.41 2.50 1.51
CA PHE A 8 6.02 2.18 1.25
C PHE A 8 5.36 3.17 0.29
N GLY A 9 5.51 4.48 0.54
CA GLY A 9 4.93 5.51 -0.32
C GLY A 9 5.50 5.47 -1.74
N THR A 10 6.82 5.27 -1.88
CA THR A 10 7.48 5.18 -3.19
C THR A 10 7.03 3.95 -3.98
N GLU A 11 6.93 2.79 -3.34
CA GLU A 11 6.49 1.56 -3.99
C GLU A 11 5.00 1.59 -4.35
N LEU A 12 4.15 2.17 -3.49
CA LEU A 12 2.73 2.36 -3.79
C LEU A 12 2.53 3.30 -5.00
N LEU A 13 3.31 4.40 -5.09
CA LEU A 13 3.29 5.27 -6.26
C LEU A 13 3.72 4.52 -7.53
N ALA A 14 4.79 3.73 -7.46
CA ALA A 14 5.25 2.92 -8.59
C ALA A 14 4.20 1.89 -9.04
N GLU A 15 3.44 1.30 -8.11
CA GLU A 15 2.31 0.45 -8.46
C GLU A 15 1.18 1.23 -9.14
N LEU A 16 0.86 2.44 -8.67
CA LEU A 16 -0.18 3.29 -9.25
C LEU A 16 0.19 3.84 -10.64
N ASP A 17 1.48 4.13 -10.88
CA ASP A 17 1.97 4.63 -12.17
C ASP A 17 1.96 3.57 -13.28
N GLN A 18 1.89 2.28 -12.92
CA GLN A 18 1.62 1.19 -13.87
C GLN A 18 0.14 1.12 -14.31
N GLY A 19 -0.71 2.01 -13.79
CA GLY A 19 -2.14 2.07 -14.05
C GLY A 19 -2.96 1.54 -12.88
N TYR A 20 -4.08 2.21 -12.57
CA TYR A 20 -4.94 1.82 -11.46
C TYR A 20 -5.65 0.48 -11.72
N ASP A 21 -5.22 -0.55 -11.00
CA ASP A 21 -5.85 -1.87 -10.92
C ASP A 21 -5.95 -2.26 -9.44
N PRO A 22 -7.15 -2.15 -8.83
CA PRO A 22 -7.31 -2.37 -7.40
C PRO A 22 -6.91 -3.78 -6.97
N LEU A 23 -7.16 -4.82 -7.78
CA LEU A 23 -6.78 -6.19 -7.44
C LEU A 23 -5.28 -6.40 -7.49
N ARG A 24 -4.59 -5.83 -8.50
CA ARG A 24 -3.12 -5.90 -8.56
C ARG A 24 -2.49 -5.18 -7.38
N ILE A 25 -2.95 -3.97 -7.08
CA ILE A 25 -2.44 -3.15 -5.96
C ILE A 25 -2.70 -3.88 -4.62
N ALA A 26 -3.88 -4.48 -4.44
CA ALA A 26 -4.20 -5.23 -3.24
C ALA A 26 -3.32 -6.48 -3.04
N ARG A 27 -3.01 -7.20 -4.13
CA ARG A 27 -2.08 -8.34 -4.12
C ARG A 27 -0.65 -7.91 -3.85
N TRP A 28 -0.25 -6.73 -4.34
CA TRP A 28 1.05 -6.15 -3.98
C TRP A 28 1.11 -5.87 -2.48
N ALA A 29 0.08 -5.23 -1.91
CA ALA A 29 0.03 -4.91 -0.49
C ALA A 29 0.05 -6.17 0.40
N ASP A 30 -0.66 -7.23 0.02
CA ASP A 30 -0.60 -8.52 0.73
C ASP A 30 0.81 -9.12 0.74
N ARG A 31 1.51 -9.11 -0.40
CA ARG A 31 2.90 -9.57 -0.49
C ARG A 31 3.83 -8.73 0.37
N VAL A 32 3.68 -7.41 0.34
CA VAL A 32 4.47 -6.50 1.20
C VAL A 32 4.17 -6.78 2.66
N PHE A 33 2.91 -6.90 3.06
CA PHE A 33 2.50 -7.21 4.43
C PHE A 33 3.09 -8.54 4.93
N PHE A 34 3.05 -9.59 4.11
CA PHE A 34 3.63 -10.89 4.45
C PHE A 34 5.17 -10.83 4.56
N ASN A 35 5.83 -10.16 3.62
CA ASN A 35 7.29 -10.00 3.63
C ASN A 35 7.77 -9.11 4.79
N THR A 36 6.97 -8.11 5.14
CA THR A 36 7.24 -7.19 6.25
C THR A 36 6.78 -7.73 7.59
N HIS A 37 6.12 -8.89 7.66
CA HIS A 37 5.78 -9.50 8.95
C HIS A 37 7.02 -9.88 9.78
N ASN A 38 8.17 -10.10 9.12
CA ASN A 38 9.49 -10.26 9.75
C ASN A 38 10.30 -8.96 9.87
N ALA A 39 9.80 -7.85 9.31
CA ALA A 39 10.42 -6.54 9.38
C ALA A 39 9.65 -5.62 10.33
N GLU A 40 10.35 -4.76 11.07
CA GLU A 40 9.67 -3.67 11.75
C GLU A 40 9.17 -2.69 10.67
N CYS A 41 7.86 -2.43 10.63
CA CYS A 41 7.25 -1.33 9.87
C CYS A 41 6.46 -0.46 10.85
N SER A 42 6.21 0.80 10.48
CA SER A 42 5.41 1.67 11.34
C SER A 42 3.97 1.16 11.43
N PRO A 43 3.25 1.45 12.54
CA PRO A 43 1.83 1.15 12.65
C PRO A 43 1.00 1.73 11.50
N ALA A 44 1.37 2.92 11.02
CA ALA A 44 0.69 3.61 9.92
C ALA A 44 0.84 2.85 8.59
N VAL A 45 2.04 2.37 8.27
CA VAL A 45 2.26 1.52 7.08
C VAL A 45 1.51 0.21 7.20
N ARG A 46 1.49 -0.40 8.38
CA ARG A 46 0.76 -1.66 8.61
C ARG A 46 -0.75 -1.49 8.42
N GLU A 47 -1.32 -0.40 8.93
CA GLU A 47 -2.73 -0.07 8.72
C GLU A 47 -3.03 0.17 7.24
N ALA A 48 -2.21 0.98 6.56
CA ALA A 48 -2.38 1.25 5.14
C ALA A 48 -2.29 -0.02 4.27
N LEU A 49 -1.34 -0.92 4.56
CA LEU A 49 -1.25 -2.22 3.87
C LEU A 49 -2.51 -3.05 4.08
N THR A 50 -3.08 -3.04 5.30
CA THR A 50 -4.30 -3.76 5.65
C THR A 50 -5.50 -3.26 4.86
N ASP A 51 -5.72 -1.94 4.84
CA ASP A 51 -6.75 -1.30 4.02
C ASP A 51 -6.61 -1.69 2.54
N ILE A 52 -5.39 -1.60 2.00
CA ILE A 52 -5.13 -1.81 0.57
C ILE A 52 -5.34 -3.27 0.19
N PHE A 53 -4.85 -4.24 0.97
CA PHE A 53 -5.06 -5.65 0.61
C PHE A 53 -6.52 -6.09 0.81
N THR A 54 -7.30 -5.41 1.65
CA THR A 54 -8.75 -5.68 1.82
C THR A 54 -9.54 -5.45 0.54
N MET A 55 -9.03 -4.65 -0.41
CA MET A 55 -9.60 -4.53 -1.75
C MET A 55 -9.69 -5.87 -2.51
N GLN A 56 -9.00 -6.94 -2.08
CA GLN A 56 -9.18 -8.27 -2.66
C GLN A 56 -10.54 -8.89 -2.36
N GLU A 57 -11.22 -8.46 -1.29
CA GLU A 57 -12.49 -9.03 -0.84
C GLU A 57 -13.66 -8.63 -1.74
N GLY A 58 -13.58 -7.47 -2.39
CA GLY A 58 -14.62 -7.02 -3.32
C GLY A 58 -14.56 -5.55 -3.69
N GLU A 59 -15.36 -5.18 -4.69
CA GLU A 59 -15.49 -3.82 -5.21
C GLU A 59 -15.98 -2.79 -4.17
N GLU A 60 -16.69 -3.25 -3.13
CA GLU A 60 -17.14 -2.40 -2.03
C GLU A 60 -15.99 -1.82 -1.19
N PHE A 61 -14.82 -2.47 -1.22
CA PHE A 61 -13.63 -2.04 -0.49
C PHE A 61 -12.67 -1.22 -1.35
N TYR A 62 -12.98 -0.99 -2.63
CA TYR A 62 -12.06 -0.30 -3.54
C TYR A 62 -11.78 1.12 -3.08
N ILE A 63 -10.50 1.40 -2.88
CA ILE A 63 -10.00 2.74 -2.55
C ILE A 63 -9.74 3.49 -3.86
N PRO A 64 -10.39 4.64 -4.11
CA PRO A 64 -10.19 5.40 -5.34
C PRO A 64 -8.72 5.72 -5.61
N GLU A 65 -8.30 5.71 -6.88
CA GLU A 65 -6.91 6.00 -7.28
C GLU A 65 -6.38 7.30 -6.67
N ALA A 66 -7.18 8.37 -6.70
CA ALA A 66 -6.79 9.67 -6.17
C ALA A 66 -6.48 9.62 -4.67
N GLU A 67 -7.23 8.82 -3.92
CA GLU A 67 -7.03 8.62 -2.48
C GLU A 67 -5.78 7.79 -2.22
N LEU A 68 -5.56 6.70 -2.98
CA LEU A 68 -4.33 5.91 -2.90
C LEU A 68 -3.09 6.74 -3.24
N ARG A 69 -3.14 7.55 -4.31
CA ARG A 69 -2.05 8.45 -4.70
C ARG A 69 -1.74 9.47 -3.61
N LYS A 70 -2.77 10.05 -3.00
CA LYS A 70 -2.60 11.00 -1.90
C LYS A 70 -1.90 10.32 -0.71
N ARG A 71 -2.40 9.17 -0.25
CA ARG A 71 -1.78 8.39 0.83
C ARG A 71 -0.32 8.09 0.51
N ALA A 72 -0.03 7.64 -0.71
CA ALA A 72 1.32 7.30 -1.15
C ALA A 72 2.28 8.50 -1.09
N GLN A 73 1.83 9.69 -1.48
CA GLN A 73 2.62 10.93 -1.39
C GLN A 73 2.88 11.36 0.05
N GLU A 74 1.89 11.21 0.95
CA GLU A 74 2.05 11.51 2.37
C GLU A 74 3.15 10.62 3.00
N PHE A 75 3.12 9.32 2.71
CA PHE A 75 4.15 8.39 3.17
C PHE A 75 5.53 8.63 2.53
N ALA A 76 5.58 8.94 1.23
CA ALA A 76 6.83 9.20 0.51
C ALA A 76 7.54 10.50 0.95
N SER A 77 6.81 11.41 1.62
CA SER A 77 7.32 12.68 2.13
C SER A 77 7.67 12.64 3.62
N SER A 78 7.48 11.48 4.27
CA SER A 78 7.57 11.30 5.72
C SER A 78 8.94 10.86 6.23
#